data_AF-A0A2Z5JI01-F1
#
_entry.id   AF-A0A2Z5JI01-F1
#
_cell.length_a   1.000
_cell.length_b   1.000
_cell.length_c   1.000
_cell.angle_alpha   90.00
_cell.angle_beta   90.00
_cell.angle_gamma   90.00
#
_symmetry.space_group_name_H-M   'P 1'
#
loop_
_entity.id
_entity.type
_entity.pdbx_description
1 polymer ?
#
loop_
_entity_poly.entity_id
_entity_poly.type
_entity_poly.pdbx_seq_one_letter_code
_entity_poly.pdbx_strand_id
1 'polypeptide(L)'
;MIHRSHAFTLIRKENIEPTAFAPLLADRLVAMTSSVHAAAAQLADGDCTRGVVSNLAMQIAGNATLLRTAEEQGVSAELLTPYPALMERLLADGRGNESTTGVVGLPAL
;
A
#
# COMPACT_ATOMS: atom_id res chain seq x y z
N MET A 1 0.72 -0.95 0.36
CA MET A 1 1.54 -1.81 1.25
C MET A 1 0.82 -3.15 1.45
N ILE A 2 1.33 -4.26 0.91
CA ILE A 2 0.72 -5.59 1.10
C ILE A 2 1.33 -6.23 2.35
N HIS A 3 0.49 -6.62 3.31
CA HIS A 3 0.89 -7.27 4.56
C HIS A 3 1.22 -8.76 4.33
N ARG A 4 2.15 -9.32 5.14
CA ARG A 4 2.57 -10.73 5.04
C ARG A 4 1.39 -11.70 5.08
N SER A 5 0.44 -11.49 6.00
CA SER A 5 -0.73 -12.35 6.14
C SER A 5 -1.63 -12.33 4.89
N HIS A 6 -1.80 -11.16 4.26
CA HIS A 6 -2.57 -11.06 3.03
C HIS A 6 -1.86 -11.78 1.87
N ALA A 7 -0.55 -11.60 1.73
CA ALA A 7 0.23 -12.29 0.69
C ALA A 7 0.15 -13.82 0.81
N PHE A 8 0.23 -14.37 2.03
CA PHE A 8 0.06 -15.81 2.25
C PHE A 8 -1.38 -16.30 2.04
N THR A 9 -2.37 -15.43 2.25
CA THR A 9 -3.77 -15.79 2.01
C THR A 9 -4.06 -15.90 0.52
N LEU A 10 -3.48 -15.02 -0.31
CA LEU A 10 -3.61 -15.08 -1.78
C LEU A 10 -3.06 -16.40 -2.35
N ILE A 11 -1.87 -16.82 -1.92
CA ILE A 11 -1.28 -18.07 -2.43
C ILE A 11 -1.94 -19.33 -1.87
N ARG A 12 -2.84 -19.24 -0.88
CA ARG A 12 -3.41 -20.41 -0.19
C ARG A 12 -4.24 -21.29 -1.13
N LYS A 13 -4.86 -20.70 -2.14
CA LYS A 13 -5.60 -21.43 -3.18
C LYS A 13 -4.75 -21.76 -4.40
N GLU A 14 -3.51 -21.28 -4.44
CA GLU A 14 -2.55 -21.55 -5.49
C GLU A 14 -1.71 -22.78 -5.13
N ASN A 15 -1.18 -23.49 -6.13
CA ASN A 15 -0.28 -24.62 -5.91
C ASN A 15 1.15 -24.14 -5.60
N ILE A 16 1.29 -23.28 -4.60
CA ILE A 16 2.56 -22.65 -4.21
C ILE A 16 2.85 -22.96 -2.75
N GLU A 17 3.98 -23.63 -2.50
CA GLU A 17 4.45 -23.91 -1.15
C GLU A 17 4.82 -22.60 -0.41
N PRO A 18 4.27 -22.33 0.79
CA PRO A 18 4.55 -21.09 1.52
C PRO A 18 6.04 -20.88 1.82
N THR A 19 6.78 -21.95 2.06
CA THR A 19 8.23 -21.91 2.30
C THR A 19 9.02 -21.53 1.05
N ALA A 20 8.55 -21.93 -0.13
CA ALA A 20 9.14 -21.55 -1.41
C ALA A 20 8.81 -20.10 -1.80
N PHE A 21 7.66 -19.58 -1.36
CA PHE A 21 7.27 -18.19 -1.58
C PHE A 21 7.94 -17.21 -0.61
N ALA A 22 8.29 -17.65 0.60
CA ALA A 22 8.81 -16.80 1.65
C ALA A 22 10.04 -15.94 1.27
N PRO A 23 11.05 -16.44 0.52
CA PRO A 23 12.19 -15.64 0.09
C PRO A 23 11.77 -14.45 -0.80
N LEU A 24 10.90 -14.69 -1.79
CA LEU A 24 10.40 -13.62 -2.68
C LEU A 24 9.65 -12.53 -1.90
N LEU A 25 8.83 -12.94 -0.93
CA LEU A 25 8.12 -12.00 -0.07
C LEU A 25 9.10 -11.20 0.80
N ALA A 26 10.12 -11.84 1.35
CA ALA A 26 11.14 -11.20 2.17
C ALA A 26 11.93 -10.15 1.37
N ASP A 27 12.46 -10.51 0.19
CA ASP A 27 13.22 -9.60 -0.66
C ASP A 27 12.40 -8.37 -1.05
N ARG A 28 11.12 -8.59 -1.40
CA ARG A 28 10.19 -7.50 -1.70
C ARG A 28 9.96 -6.57 -0.50
N LEU A 29 9.83 -7.13 0.71
CA LEU A 29 9.68 -6.33 1.94
C LEU A 29 10.95 -5.54 2.26
N VAL A 30 12.13 -6.14 2.08
CA VAL A 30 13.43 -5.46 2.24
C VAL A 30 13.55 -4.31 1.24
N ALA A 31 13.21 -4.52 -0.03
CA ALA A 31 13.22 -3.47 -1.04
C ALA A 31 12.32 -2.27 -0.66
N MET A 32 11.16 -2.55 -0.06
CA MET A 32 10.24 -1.52 0.43
C MET A 32 10.79 -0.71 1.61
N THR A 33 11.79 -1.19 2.36
CA THR A 33 12.31 -0.45 3.53
C THR A 33 12.90 0.91 3.16
N SER A 34 13.43 1.06 1.95
CA SER A 34 13.93 2.33 1.40
C SER A 34 12.87 3.44 1.41
N SER A 35 11.60 3.10 1.22
CA SER A 35 10.48 4.06 1.24
C SER A 35 10.28 4.71 2.61
N VAL A 36 10.74 4.09 3.70
CA VAL A 36 10.66 4.66 5.05
C VAL A 36 11.50 5.93 5.17
N HIS A 37 12.70 5.94 4.59
CA HIS A 37 13.56 7.13 4.60
C HIS A 37 12.97 8.26 3.76
N ALA A 38 12.37 7.94 2.62
CA ALA A 38 11.69 8.93 1.79
C ALA A 38 10.48 9.55 2.52
N ALA A 39 9.66 8.73 3.18
CA ALA A 39 8.56 9.21 3.99
C ALA A 39 9.03 10.09 5.15
N ALA A 40 10.09 9.70 5.86
CA ALA A 40 10.66 10.51 6.94
C ALA A 40 11.15 11.88 6.44
N ALA A 41 11.79 11.94 5.27
CA ALA A 41 12.22 13.19 4.66
C ALA A 41 11.04 14.09 4.27
N GLN A 42 9.97 13.53 3.69
CA GLN A 42 8.75 14.26 3.36
C GLN A 42 8.07 14.84 4.61
N LEU A 43 8.03 14.07 5.71
CA LEU A 43 7.48 14.54 6.98
C LEU A 43 8.32 15.66 7.61
N ALA A 44 9.65 15.56 7.54
CA ALA A 44 10.54 16.59 8.09
C ALA A 44 10.45 17.92 7.33
N ASP A 45 10.25 17.86 6.01
CA ASP A 45 10.16 19.01 5.10
C ASP A 45 8.75 19.62 5.05
N GLY A 46 7.73 18.84 5.43
CA GLY A 46 6.31 19.20 5.29
C GLY A 46 5.79 19.08 3.85
N ASP A 47 6.62 18.68 2.88
CA ASP A 47 6.25 18.51 1.48
C ASP A 47 6.11 17.02 1.11
N CYS A 48 4.87 16.55 1.03
CA CYS A 48 4.54 15.18 0.62
C CYS A 48 4.58 14.97 -0.91
N THR A 49 4.84 16.00 -1.72
CA THR A 49 5.03 15.89 -3.18
C THR A 49 6.49 15.65 -3.57
N ARG A 50 7.42 15.87 -2.63
CA ARG A 50 8.85 15.73 -2.84
C ARG A 50 9.26 14.32 -3.25
N GLY A 51 9.93 14.19 -4.39
CA GLY A 51 10.49 12.92 -4.86
C GLY A 51 9.44 11.85 -5.18
N VAL A 52 8.20 12.26 -5.46
CA VAL A 52 7.10 11.33 -5.77
C VAL A 52 7.31 10.73 -7.16
N VAL A 53 7.55 9.41 -7.17
CA VAL A 53 7.61 8.60 -8.41
C VAL A 53 6.28 7.90 -8.68
N SER A 54 5.54 7.52 -7.63
CA SER A 54 4.21 6.93 -7.70
C SER A 54 3.26 7.69 -6.78
N ASN A 55 2.47 8.58 -7.37
CA ASN A 55 1.57 9.46 -6.64
C ASN A 55 0.33 8.71 -6.10
N LEU A 56 -0.38 9.37 -5.20
CA LEU A 56 -1.56 8.85 -4.53
C LEU A 56 -2.63 8.36 -5.50
N ALA A 57 -2.94 9.14 -6.54
CA ALA A 57 -3.93 8.78 -7.56
C ALA A 57 -3.56 7.47 -8.29
N MET A 58 -2.28 7.31 -8.65
CA MET A 58 -1.77 6.06 -9.23
C MET A 58 -1.90 4.88 -8.27
N GLN A 59 -1.58 5.07 -6.98
CA GLN A 59 -1.69 4.01 -5.99
C GLN A 59 -3.15 3.61 -5.71
N ILE A 60 -4.09 4.56 -5.72
CA ILE A 60 -5.53 4.27 -5.62
C ILE A 60 -5.99 3.42 -6.79
N ALA A 61 -5.61 3.76 -8.02
CA ALA A 61 -5.92 2.94 -9.19
C ALA A 61 -5.35 1.51 -9.08
N GLY A 62 -4.13 1.37 -8.53
CA GLY A 62 -3.53 0.06 -8.24
C GLY A 62 -4.30 -0.75 -7.18
N ASN A 63 -4.82 -0.09 -6.14
CA ASN A 63 -5.59 -0.76 -5.08
C ASN A 63 -6.90 -1.34 -5.58
N ALA A 64 -7.56 -0.70 -6.54
CA ALA A 64 -8.79 -1.23 -7.14
C ALA A 64 -8.56 -2.62 -7.78
N THR A 65 -7.41 -2.82 -8.42
CA THR A 65 -7.01 -4.14 -8.95
C THR A 65 -6.75 -5.13 -7.83
N LEU A 66 -6.03 -4.75 -6.78
CA LEU A 66 -5.75 -5.64 -5.64
C LEU A 66 -7.02 -6.10 -4.92
N LEU A 67 -7.97 -5.20 -4.70
CA LEU A 67 -9.25 -5.51 -4.05
C LEU A 67 -10.09 -6.45 -4.91
N ARG A 68 -10.15 -6.22 -6.23
CA ARG A 68 -10.83 -7.13 -7.17
C ARG A 68 -10.21 -8.52 -7.15
N THR A 69 -8.88 -8.64 -7.20
CA THR A 69 -8.21 -9.94 -7.12
C THR A 69 -8.46 -10.64 -5.79
N ALA A 70 -8.49 -9.92 -4.67
CA ALA A 70 -8.83 -10.50 -3.38
C ALA A 70 -10.27 -11.07 -3.38
N GLU A 71 -11.23 -10.32 -3.93
CA GLU A 71 -12.62 -10.76 -4.09
C GLU A 71 -12.73 -12.01 -4.99
N GLU A 72 -12.10 -11.99 -6.17
CA GLU A 72 -12.06 -13.11 -7.12
C GLU A 72 -11.46 -14.37 -6.48
N GLN A 73 -10.46 -14.21 -5.61
CA GLN A 73 -9.85 -15.32 -4.87
C GLN A 73 -10.61 -15.68 -3.58
N GLY A 74 -11.70 -14.98 -3.23
CA GLY A 74 -12.46 -15.20 -2.00
C GLY A 74 -11.63 -14.96 -0.73
N VAL A 75 -10.76 -13.95 -0.77
CA VAL A 75 -9.91 -13.50 0.33
C VAL A 75 -10.52 -12.25 0.96
N SER A 76 -10.62 -12.23 2.29
CA SER A 76 -11.12 -11.05 3.01
C SER A 76 -10.22 -9.83 2.77
N ALA A 77 -10.82 -8.73 2.35
CA ALA A 77 -10.15 -7.46 2.14
C ALA A 77 -10.07 -6.58 3.41
N GLU A 78 -10.51 -7.08 4.57
CA GLU A 78 -10.54 -6.31 5.83
C GLU A 78 -9.16 -5.78 6.25
N LEU A 79 -8.09 -6.51 5.91
CA LEU A 79 -6.71 -6.06 6.15
C LEU A 79 -6.23 -4.99 5.16
N LEU A 80 -6.90 -4.86 4.01
CA LEU A 80 -6.52 -3.91 2.97
C LEU A 80 -7.36 -2.64 3.04
N THR A 81 -8.67 -2.75 3.20
CA THR A 81 -9.66 -1.65 3.05
C THR A 81 -9.42 -0.38 3.88
N PRO A 82 -8.89 -0.40 5.12
CA PRO A 82 -8.75 0.83 5.90
C PRO A 82 -7.77 1.84 5.28
N TYR A 83 -6.70 1.37 4.65
CA TYR A 83 -5.66 2.26 4.12
C TYR A 83 -6.06 2.96 2.79
N PRO A 84 -6.65 2.26 1.79
CA PRO A 84 -7.28 2.88 0.63
C PRO A 84 -8.34 3.91 0.99
N ALA A 85 -9.17 3.66 2.00
CA ALA A 85 -10.17 4.65 2.44
C ALA A 85 -9.51 5.97 2.89
N LEU A 86 -8.36 5.92 3.56
CA LEU A 86 -7.60 7.13 3.93
C LEU A 86 -7.00 7.81 2.70
N MET A 87 -6.51 7.04 1.73
CA MET A 87 -5.98 7.59 0.47
C MET A 87 -7.07 8.27 -0.36
N GLU A 88 -8.28 7.69 -0.43
CA GLU A 88 -9.42 8.30 -1.12
C GLU A 88 -9.84 9.63 -0.49
N ARG A 89 -9.77 9.76 0.85
CA ARG A 89 -10.00 11.04 1.54
C ARG A 89 -9.00 12.12 1.11
N LEU A 90 -7.71 11.80 1.09
CA LEU A 90 -6.68 12.71 0.59
C LEU A 90 -6.90 13.11 -0.87
N LEU A 91 -7.32 12.15 -1.70
CA LEU A 91 -7.62 12.43 -3.10
C LEU A 91 -8.79 13.41 -3.22
N ALA A 92 -9.85 13.23 -2.41
CA ALA A 92 -10.99 14.14 -2.35
C ALA A 92 -10.60 15.56 -1.87
N ASP A 93 -9.59 15.67 -0.99
CA ASP A 93 -9.00 16.95 -0.55
C ASP A 93 -8.11 17.61 -1.63
N GLY A 94 -8.03 17.04 -2.86
CA GLY A 94 -7.23 17.56 -3.96
C GLY A 94 -5.74 17.21 -3.88
N ARG A 95 -5.35 16.34 -2.95
CA ARG A 95 -3.94 15.98 -2.66
C ARG A 95 -3.46 14.76 -3.44
N GLY A 96 -4.05 14.51 -4.61
CA GLY A 96 -3.77 13.34 -5.46
C GLY A 96 -2.32 13.23 -5.98
N ASN A 97 -1.59 14.34 -6.00
CA ASN A 97 -0.19 14.39 -6.45
C ASN A 97 0.81 14.05 -5.35
N GLU A 98 0.37 13.94 -4.09
CA GLU A 98 1.24 13.60 -2.98
C GLU A 98 1.61 12.11 -2.99
N SER A 99 2.64 11.78 -2.22
CA SER A 99 2.90 10.40 -1.81
C SER A 99 1.83 9.92 -0.82
N THR A 100 1.83 8.62 -0.55
CA THR A 100 0.98 8.03 0.50
C THR A 100 1.40 8.45 1.92
N THR A 101 2.52 9.15 2.09
CA THR A 101 2.94 9.74 3.37
C THR A 101 1.94 10.81 3.85
N GLY A 102 1.22 11.45 2.92
CA GLY A 102 0.18 12.44 3.25
C GLY A 102 -0.90 11.93 4.22
N VAL A 103 -1.11 10.60 4.27
CA VAL A 103 -2.04 9.92 5.21
C VAL A 103 -1.68 10.20 6.67
N VAL A 104 -0.41 10.39 7.00
CA VAL A 104 0.06 10.66 8.36
C VAL A 104 -0.48 11.99 8.88
N GLY A 105 -0.70 12.96 7.99
CA GLY A 105 -1.22 14.29 8.35
C GLY A 105 -2.75 14.38 8.41
N LEU A 106 -3.49 13.28 8.21
CA LEU A 106 -4.94 13.32 8.27
C LEU A 106 -5.41 13.47 9.72
N PRO A 107 -6.34 14.41 10.00
CA PRO A 107 -6.94 14.51 11.32
C PRO A 107 -7.75 13.25 11.63
N ALA A 108 -7.74 12.85 12.91
CA ALA A 108 -8.68 11.87 13.43
C ALA A 108 -10.11 12.40 13.24
N LEU A 109 -11.00 11.54 12.76
CA LEU A 109 -12.44 11.82 12.64
C LEU A 109 -13.10 11.85 14.02
#